data_AF-A0A254QXK0-F1
#
_entry.id   AF-A0A254QXK0-F1
#
_cell.length_a   1.000
_cell.length_b   1.000
_cell.length_c   1.000
_cell.angle_alpha   90.00
_cell.angle_beta   90.00
_cell.angle_gamma   90.00
#
_symmetry.space_group_name_H-M   'P 1'
#
loop_
_entity.id
_entity.type
_entity.pdbx_description
1 polymer ?
#
loop_
_entity_poly.entity_id
_entity_poly.type
_entity_poly.pdbx_seq_one_letter_code
_entity_poly.pdbx_strand_id
1 'polypeptide(L)'
;DIEMRLTPAGNMHIKGQLFTGGSCAAGCDRVFDADYPLPTIAEQAAMMREKRHLPNVGPTPEEGPFNITAMTRGMLNELEKAHLYIAQLDARERSQQARIDAQSEALALLQAQVDSLMASR
;
A
#
# COMPACT_ATOMS: atom_id res chain seq x y z
N ASP A 1 -31.83 -28.76 -0.98
CA ASP A 1 -30.48 -28.18 -1.05
C ASP A 1 -29.97 -27.89 0.34
N ILE A 2 -28.66 -28.01 0.57
CA ILE A 2 -28.04 -27.64 1.86
C ILE A 2 -27.33 -26.29 1.67
N GLU A 3 -27.72 -25.29 2.45
CA GLU A 3 -27.22 -23.91 2.37
C GLU A 3 -25.87 -23.73 3.06
N MET A 4 -25.63 -24.46 4.16
CA MET A 4 -24.39 -24.47 4.93
C MET A 4 -23.97 -25.91 5.24
N ARG A 5 -22.76 -26.30 4.85
CA ARG A 5 -22.23 -27.66 5.06
C ARG A 5 -20.81 -27.63 5.61
N LEU A 6 -20.58 -28.36 6.71
CA LEU A 6 -19.25 -28.71 7.21
C LEU A 6 -18.96 -30.17 6.86
N THR A 7 -17.81 -30.45 6.25
CA THR A 7 -17.39 -31.84 5.95
C THR A 7 -16.56 -32.43 7.09
N PRO A 8 -16.44 -33.77 7.19
CA PRO A 8 -15.53 -34.41 8.15
C PRO A 8 -14.05 -34.00 7.98
N ALA A 9 -13.67 -33.49 6.81
CA ALA A 9 -12.34 -32.94 6.54
C ALA A 9 -12.16 -31.49 7.04
N GLY A 10 -13.19 -30.88 7.63
CA GLY A 10 -13.14 -29.51 8.14
C GLY A 10 -13.47 -28.43 7.10
N ASN A 11 -13.87 -28.78 5.88
CA ASN A 11 -14.24 -27.80 4.87
C ASN A 11 -15.63 -27.22 5.14
N MET A 12 -15.74 -25.90 5.18
CA MET A 12 -17.00 -25.17 5.28
C MET A 12 -17.42 -24.68 3.89
N HIS A 13 -18.65 -25.01 3.47
CA HIS A 13 -19.28 -24.48 2.27
C HIS A 13 -20.54 -23.70 2.65
N ILE A 14 -20.66 -22.47 2.15
CA ILE A 14 -21.80 -21.57 2.35
C ILE A 14 -22.23 -21.10 0.97
N LYS A 15 -23.51 -21.26 0.61
CA LYS A 15 -24.04 -20.75 -0.67
C LYS A 15 -24.18 -19.22 -0.67
N GLY A 16 -24.42 -18.62 0.50
CA GLY A 16 -24.55 -17.18 0.70
C GLY A 16 -23.25 -16.49 1.15
N GLN A 17 -23.38 -15.27 1.65
CA GLN A 17 -22.27 -14.45 2.15
C GLN A 17 -22.00 -14.73 3.65
N LEU A 18 -20.73 -14.58 4.05
CA LEU A 18 -20.31 -14.68 5.45
C LEU A 18 -20.23 -13.29 6.07
N PHE A 19 -21.15 -12.97 6.97
CA PHE A 19 -21.09 -11.78 7.81
C PHE A 19 -20.55 -12.18 9.18
N THR A 20 -19.44 -11.57 9.59
CA THR A 20 -18.84 -11.83 10.91
C THR A 20 -18.87 -10.56 11.76
N GLY A 21 -18.84 -10.72 13.09
CA GLY A 21 -18.70 -9.59 14.00
C GLY A 21 -17.40 -8.84 13.72
N GLY A 22 -17.52 -7.54 13.43
CA GLY A 22 -16.39 -6.63 13.36
C GLY A 22 -16.08 -6.01 14.72
N SER A 23 -14.84 -5.58 14.90
CA SER A 23 -14.44 -4.67 15.99
C SER A 23 -13.61 -3.58 15.35
N CYS A 24 -13.63 -2.33 15.80
CA CYS A 24 -12.70 -1.31 15.27
C CYS A 24 -11.37 -1.24 16.04
N ALA A 25 -11.01 -2.30 16.80
CA ALA A 25 -9.80 -2.32 17.62
C ALA A 25 -8.49 -2.14 16.84
N ALA A 26 -8.47 -2.47 15.53
CA ALA A 26 -7.33 -2.21 14.64
C ALA A 26 -7.49 -0.90 13.81
N GLY A 27 -8.50 -0.08 14.10
CA GLY A 27 -8.91 1.08 13.32
C GLY A 27 -9.67 0.66 12.07
N CYS A 28 -11.01 0.78 12.08
CA CYS A 28 -11.81 0.68 10.86
C CYS A 28 -11.54 1.92 10.01
N ASP A 29 -10.95 1.75 8.82
CA ASP A 29 -10.68 2.78 7.80
C ASP A 29 -9.93 4.04 8.31
N ARG A 30 -9.45 4.02 9.55
CA ARG A 30 -8.81 5.16 10.21
C ARG A 30 -7.52 5.58 9.53
N VAL A 31 -6.93 4.72 8.71
CA VAL A 31 -5.76 5.04 7.89
C VAL A 31 -5.98 6.24 6.98
N PHE A 32 -7.24 6.57 6.68
CA PHE A 32 -7.64 7.75 5.91
C PHE A 32 -7.92 8.99 6.76
N ASP A 33 -7.93 8.87 8.10
CA ASP A 33 -8.11 10.01 9.00
C ASP A 33 -6.90 10.95 8.90
N ALA A 34 -7.14 12.25 8.98
CA ALA A 34 -6.08 13.26 8.89
C ALA A 34 -5.07 13.18 10.05
N ASP A 35 -5.50 12.69 11.22
CA ASP A 35 -4.68 12.52 12.41
C ASP A 35 -4.10 11.09 12.55
N TYR A 36 -4.32 10.23 11.55
CA TYR A 36 -3.76 8.89 11.59
C TYR A 36 -2.24 8.97 11.55
N PRO A 37 -1.52 8.32 12.48
CA PRO A 37 -0.07 8.29 12.49
C PRO A 37 0.42 7.31 11.40
N LEU A 38 0.19 7.64 10.14
CA LEU A 38 0.63 6.86 8.99
C LEU A 38 2.17 6.87 8.98
N PRO A 39 2.85 5.72 9.15
CA PRO A 39 4.29 5.68 9.05
C PRO A 39 4.73 6.06 7.64
N THR A 40 5.96 6.53 7.50
CA THR A 40 6.54 6.70 6.16
C THR A 40 6.74 5.34 5.50
N ILE A 41 6.87 5.34 4.16
CA ILE A 41 7.16 4.13 3.37
C ILE A 41 8.40 3.40 3.91
N ALA A 42 9.44 4.16 4.30
CA ALA A 42 10.68 3.60 4.84
C ALA A 42 10.47 2.97 6.22
N GLU A 43 9.75 3.64 7.12
CA GLU A 43 9.42 3.11 8.45
C GLU A 43 8.54 1.86 8.37
N GLN A 44 7.51 1.88 7.51
CA GLN A 44 6.66 0.71 7.28
C GLN A 44 7.50 -0.49 6.78
N ALA A 45 8.40 -0.26 5.82
CA ALA A 45 9.27 -1.30 5.29
C ALA A 45 10.28 -1.81 6.34
N ALA A 46 10.79 -0.94 7.21
CA ALA A 46 11.67 -1.35 8.31
C ALA A 46 10.92 -2.23 9.31
N MET A 47 9.72 -1.82 9.73
CA MET A 47 8.88 -2.60 10.63
C MET A 47 8.54 -3.98 10.04
N MET A 48 8.21 -4.06 8.74
CA MET A 48 7.94 -5.34 8.08
C MET A 48 9.14 -6.27 8.08
N ARG A 49 10.34 -5.75 7.82
CA ARG A 49 11.58 -6.56 7.85
C ARG A 49 11.92 -7.05 9.24
N GLU A 50 11.80 -6.17 10.23
CA GLU A 50 12.05 -6.50 11.64
C GLU A 50 11.06 -7.56 12.15
N LYS A 51 9.77 -7.36 11.88
CA LYS A 51 8.70 -8.27 12.34
C LYS A 51 8.59 -9.55 11.52
N ARG A 52 9.13 -9.56 10.29
CA ARG A 52 8.97 -10.65 9.30
C ARG A 52 7.50 -10.92 8.91
N HIS A 53 6.61 -9.97 9.13
CA HIS A 53 5.20 -10.01 8.75
C HIS A 53 4.66 -8.58 8.61
N LEU A 54 3.47 -8.44 8.03
CA LEU A 54 2.78 -7.15 7.98
C LEU A 54 2.34 -6.73 9.40
N PRO A 55 2.65 -5.49 9.85
CA PRO A 55 2.42 -5.07 11.24
C PRO A 55 1.00 -5.29 11.75
N ASN A 56 -0.03 -4.98 10.94
CA ASN A 56 -1.43 -5.12 11.36
C ASN A 56 -2.07 -6.47 11.02
N VAL A 57 -1.42 -7.32 10.23
CA VAL A 57 -1.82 -8.73 10.03
C VAL A 57 -1.37 -9.59 11.21
N GLY A 58 -0.17 -9.33 11.72
CA GLY A 58 0.48 -10.19 12.71
C GLY A 58 1.20 -11.39 12.08
N PRO A 59 1.86 -12.23 12.89
CA PRO A 59 2.53 -13.43 12.42
C PRO A 59 1.50 -14.50 12.06
N THR A 60 1.77 -15.25 11.00
CA THR A 60 1.02 -16.49 10.69
C THR A 60 1.68 -17.64 11.44
N PRO A 61 0.97 -18.31 12.37
CA PRO A 61 1.50 -19.51 13.02
C PRO A 61 1.82 -20.59 11.97
N GLU A 62 2.96 -21.26 12.11
CA GLU A 62 3.33 -22.38 11.23
C GLU A 62 2.39 -23.59 11.44
N GLU A 63 1.84 -23.73 12.65
CA GLU A 63 0.97 -24.84 13.04
C GLU A 63 -0.24 -24.34 13.85
N GLY A 64 -1.35 -25.08 13.77
CA GLY A 64 -2.56 -24.83 14.55
C GLY A 64 -3.53 -23.81 13.92
N PRO A 65 -4.70 -23.59 14.56
CA PRO A 65 -5.72 -22.69 14.04
C PRO A 65 -5.30 -21.22 14.20
N PHE A 66 -5.71 -20.37 13.25
CA PHE A 66 -5.56 -18.92 13.33
C PHE A 66 -6.88 -18.21 13.06
N ASN A 67 -7.01 -16.98 13.56
CA ASN A 67 -8.22 -16.19 13.41
C ASN A 67 -8.25 -15.49 12.04
N ILE A 68 -8.90 -16.11 11.05
CA ILE A 68 -9.02 -15.56 9.69
C ILE A 68 -9.70 -14.19 9.67
N THR A 69 -10.68 -13.93 10.54
CA THR A 69 -11.34 -12.61 10.62
C THR A 69 -10.35 -11.53 11.05
N ALA A 70 -9.49 -11.81 12.02
CA ALA A 70 -8.43 -10.88 12.44
C ALA A 70 -7.40 -10.65 11.32
N MET A 71 -6.94 -11.73 10.68
CA MET A 71 -5.99 -11.67 9.56
C MET A 71 -6.53 -10.83 8.41
N THR A 72 -7.76 -11.11 7.94
CA THR A 72 -8.38 -10.38 6.82
C THR A 72 -8.52 -8.90 7.11
N ARG A 73 -8.85 -8.53 8.34
CA ARG A 73 -8.91 -7.12 8.75
C ARG A 73 -7.54 -6.45 8.76
N GLY A 74 -6.52 -7.15 9.26
CA GLY A 74 -5.14 -6.70 9.19
C GLY A 74 -4.67 -6.48 7.75
N MET A 75 -5.06 -7.39 6.84
CA MET A 75 -4.74 -7.29 5.42
C MET A 75 -5.39 -6.06 4.78
N LEU A 76 -6.67 -5.79 5.07
CA LEU A 76 -7.35 -4.59 4.57
C LEU A 76 -6.63 -3.32 5.00
N ASN A 77 -6.30 -3.21 6.28
CA ASN A 77 -5.58 -2.05 6.79
C ASN A 77 -4.21 -1.85 6.11
N GLU A 78 -3.46 -2.92 5.89
CA GLU A 78 -2.16 -2.86 5.23
C GLU A 78 -2.27 -2.58 3.72
N LEU A 79 -3.33 -3.06 3.06
CA LEU A 79 -3.65 -2.72 1.68
C LEU A 79 -4.01 -1.24 1.53
N GLU A 80 -4.78 -0.68 2.45
CA GLU A 80 -5.12 0.75 2.43
C GLU A 80 -3.87 1.62 2.59
N LYS A 81 -2.97 1.29 3.53
CA LYS A 81 -1.64 1.94 3.64
C LYS A 81 -0.88 1.85 2.33
N ALA A 82 -0.85 0.67 1.70
CA ALA A 82 -0.16 0.48 0.43
C ALA A 82 -0.71 1.41 -0.67
N HIS A 83 -2.03 1.58 -0.75
CA HIS A 83 -2.64 2.51 -1.71
C HIS A 83 -2.30 3.97 -1.43
N LEU A 84 -2.26 4.38 -0.15
CA LEU A 84 -1.80 5.73 0.22
C LEU A 84 -0.33 5.94 -0.19
N TYR A 85 0.53 4.95 0.00
CA TYR A 85 1.93 5.04 -0.42
C TYR A 85 2.08 5.07 -1.94
N ILE A 86 1.29 4.30 -2.68
CA ILE A 86 1.28 4.35 -4.16
C ILE A 86 0.88 5.75 -4.63
N ALA A 87 -0.16 6.35 -4.05
CA ALA A 87 -0.57 7.71 -4.38
C ALA A 87 0.53 8.74 -4.07
N GLN A 88 1.23 8.61 -2.94
CA GLN A 88 2.37 9.47 -2.59
C GLN A 88 3.52 9.31 -3.59
N LEU A 89 3.80 8.08 -4.05
CA LEU A 89 4.85 7.80 -5.03
C LEU A 89 4.51 8.37 -6.40
N ASP A 90 3.29 8.17 -6.90
CA ASP A 90 2.82 8.75 -8.17
C ASP A 90 2.91 10.29 -8.16
N ALA A 91 2.52 10.94 -7.06
CA ALA A 91 2.66 12.39 -6.92
C ALA A 91 4.13 12.85 -6.97
N ARG A 92 5.04 12.12 -6.31
CA ARG A 92 6.48 12.41 -6.36
C ARG A 92 7.07 12.17 -7.74
N GLU A 93 6.69 11.09 -8.40
CA GLU A 93 7.13 10.74 -9.76
C GLU A 93 6.72 11.82 -10.77
N ARG A 94 5.45 12.26 -10.74
CA ARG A 94 4.97 13.35 -11.60
C ARG A 94 5.73 14.66 -11.35
N SER A 95 5.99 14.99 -10.09
CA SER A 95 6.76 16.19 -9.74
C SER A 95 8.21 16.09 -10.25
N GLN A 96 8.83 14.92 -10.14
CA GLN A 96 10.18 14.68 -10.64
C GLN A 96 10.21 14.73 -12.17
N GLN A 97 9.24 14.14 -12.86
CA GLN A 97 9.13 14.16 -14.31
C GLN A 97 8.98 15.61 -14.82
N ALA A 98 8.08 16.40 -14.22
CA ALA A 98 7.91 17.80 -14.60
C ALA A 98 9.21 18.62 -14.42
N ARG A 99 10.02 18.32 -13.39
CA ARG A 99 11.32 18.95 -13.20
C ARG A 99 12.33 18.53 -14.28
N ILE A 100 12.36 17.24 -14.63
CA ILE A 100 13.22 16.71 -15.69
C ILE A 100 12.88 17.36 -17.04
N ASP A 101 11.59 17.50 -17.35
CA ASP A 101 11.12 18.12 -18.58
C ASP A 101 11.56 19.60 -18.64
N ALA A 102 11.32 20.36 -17.57
CA ALA A 102 11.73 21.76 -17.49
C ALA A 102 13.25 21.94 -17.59
N GLN A 103 14.04 21.05 -16.96
CA GLN A 103 15.49 21.06 -17.08
C GLN A 103 15.94 20.74 -18.52
N SER A 104 15.28 19.80 -19.19
CA SER A 104 15.59 19.42 -20.57
C SER A 104 15.32 20.58 -21.54
N GLU A 105 14.22 21.31 -21.37
CA GLU A 105 13.92 22.52 -22.14
C GLU A 105 14.96 23.63 -21.91
N ALA A 106 15.32 23.88 -20.65
CA ALA A 106 16.34 24.87 -20.30
C ALA A 106 17.72 24.54 -20.92
N LEU A 107 18.10 23.26 -20.92
CA LEU A 107 19.33 22.79 -21.57
C LEU A 107 19.29 22.98 -23.09
N ALA A 108 18.15 22.68 -23.73
CA ALA A 108 17.99 22.89 -25.17
C ALA A 108 18.11 24.37 -25.55
N LEU A 109 17.51 25.27 -24.76
CA LEU A 109 17.63 26.72 -24.96
C LEU A 109 19.08 27.20 -24.77
N LEU A 110 19.75 26.72 -23.74
CA LEU A 110 21.15 27.06 -23.49
C LEU A 110 22.06 26.58 -24.63
N GLN A 111 21.84 25.37 -25.14
CA GLN A 111 22.57 24.84 -26.30
C GLN A 111 22.41 25.74 -27.53
N ALA A 112 21.17 26.15 -27.85
CA ALA A 112 20.91 27.03 -28.97
C ALA A 112 21.60 28.40 -28.82
N GLN A 113 21.66 28.95 -27.60
CA GLN A 113 22.38 30.19 -27.32
C GLN A 113 23.89 30.03 -27.52
N VAL A 114 24.47 28.93 -27.04
CA VAL A 114 25.89 28.61 -27.23
C VAL A 114 26.21 28.50 -28.73
N ASP A 115 25.39 27.79 -29.50
CA ASP A 115 25.58 27.61 -30.94
C ASP A 115 25.52 28.96 -31.69
N SER A 116 24.56 29.83 -31.33
CA SER A 116 24.45 31.18 -31.90
C SER A 116 25.68 32.05 -31.61
N LEU A 117 26.22 31.98 -30.39
CA LEU A 117 27.42 32.75 -30.02
C LEU A 117 28.66 32.24 -30.75
N MET A 118 28.78 30.92 -30.91
CA MET A 118 29.87 30.29 -31.64
C MET A 118 29.80 30.61 -33.14
N ALA A 119 28.61 30.67 -33.73
CA ALA A 119 28.43 31.06 -35.13
C ALA A 119 28.66 32.57 -35.39
N SER A 120 28.61 33.40 -34.35
CA SER A 120 28.85 34.85 -34.44
C SER A 120 30.31 35.25 -34.22
N ARG A 121 31.20 34.28 -33.97
CA ARG A 121 32.65 34.45 -33.85
C ARG A 121 33.34 34.10 -35.16
#